data_AF-A0A0D6MDC4-F1
#
_entry.id   AF-A0A0D6MDC4-F1
#
_cell.length_a   1.000
_cell.length_b   1.000
_cell.length_c   1.000
_cell.angle_alpha   90.00
_cell.angle_beta   90.00
_cell.angle_gamma   90.00
#
_symmetry.space_group_name_H-M   'P 1'
#
loop_
_entity.id
_entity.type
_entity.pdbx_description
1 polymer ?
#
loop_
_entity_poly.entity_id
_entity_poly.type
_entity_poly.pdbx_seq_one_letter_code
_entity_poly.pdbx_strand_id
1 'polypeptide(L)'
;MKTEAILAQHMRKCEWRNPPGNEIYRDNNVSVFEVDGNISRIYCQNLCLIAKLFLDHKTLYYDVEPFLFYVVTKNDDYGFHFVGYFSKEKYSQQKFNLSCIVTLPCYQKQGFGRFLIDFSKSLVSLFV
;
A
#
# COMPACT_ATOMS: atom_id res chain seq x y z
N MET A 1 -17.99 -0.97 -1.06
CA MET A 1 -19.28 -0.34 -1.43
C MET A 1 -20.36 -1.38 -1.27
N LYS A 2 -21.58 -1.00 -0.85
CA LYS A 2 -22.60 -1.98 -0.42
C LYS A 2 -23.37 -2.64 -1.56
N THR A 3 -23.49 -1.97 -2.71
CA THR A 3 -24.26 -2.47 -3.86
C THR A 3 -23.52 -2.20 -5.17
N GLU A 4 -23.85 -2.99 -6.19
CA GLU A 4 -23.31 -2.82 -7.56
C GLU A 4 -23.65 -1.45 -8.15
N ALA A 5 -24.84 -0.93 -7.90
CA ALA A 5 -25.26 0.40 -8.37
C ALA A 5 -24.37 1.53 -7.83
N ILE A 6 -24.02 1.47 -6.53
CA ILE A 6 -23.12 2.44 -5.91
C ILE A 6 -21.71 2.31 -6.48
N LEU A 7 -21.25 1.08 -6.72
CA LEU A 7 -19.95 0.82 -7.34
C LEU A 7 -19.88 1.38 -8.77
N ALA A 8 -20.87 1.09 -9.60
CA ALA A 8 -20.95 1.61 -10.97
C ALA A 8 -20.97 3.14 -11.00
N GLN A 9 -21.72 3.77 -10.09
CA GLN A 9 -21.73 5.23 -9.97
C GLN A 9 -20.37 5.79 -9.56
N HIS A 10 -19.67 5.15 -8.62
CA HIS A 10 -18.32 5.56 -8.24
C HIS A 10 -17.35 5.40 -9.40
N MET A 11 -17.35 4.27 -10.11
CA MET A 11 -16.46 4.02 -11.25
C MET A 11 -16.61 5.07 -12.35
N ARG A 12 -17.81 5.61 -12.56
CA ARG A 12 -18.06 6.69 -13.54
C ARG A 12 -17.52 8.06 -13.12
N LYS A 13 -17.42 8.34 -11.81
CA LYS A 13 -17.02 9.65 -11.27
C LYS A 13 -15.58 9.67 -10.77
N CYS A 14 -15.02 8.52 -10.43
CA CYS A 14 -13.71 8.42 -9.82
C CYS A 14 -12.63 8.65 -10.88
N GLU A 15 -11.85 9.69 -10.68
CA GLU A 15 -10.72 10.06 -11.54
C GLU A 15 -9.39 9.45 -11.05
N TRP A 16 -9.38 8.85 -9.85
CA TRP A 16 -8.18 8.26 -9.26
C TRP A 16 -7.74 7.02 -10.05
N ARG A 17 -6.49 7.04 -10.51
CA ARG A 17 -5.86 5.90 -11.21
C ARG A 17 -4.54 5.47 -10.57
N ASN A 18 -4.10 6.16 -9.53
CA ASN A 18 -2.87 5.88 -8.79
C ASN A 18 -3.07 6.09 -7.28
N PRO A 19 -2.20 5.49 -6.44
CA PRO A 19 -2.15 5.79 -5.01
C PRO A 19 -1.94 7.29 -4.74
N PRO A 20 -2.58 7.86 -3.70
CA PRO A 20 -2.48 9.28 -3.33
C PRO A 20 -1.17 9.58 -2.58
N GLY A 21 -0.04 9.54 -3.28
CA GLY A 21 1.29 9.77 -2.72
C GLY A 21 2.36 9.98 -3.78
N ASN A 22 3.62 10.00 -3.36
CA ASN A 22 4.75 10.22 -4.25
C ASN A 22 5.20 8.89 -4.86
N GLU A 23 5.36 8.83 -6.17
CA GLU A 23 6.03 7.71 -6.81
C GLU A 23 7.54 7.80 -6.53
N ILE A 24 8.05 6.88 -5.73
CA ILE A 24 9.46 6.87 -5.28
C ILE A 24 10.31 5.81 -6.00
N TYR A 25 9.66 4.94 -6.76
CA TYR A 25 10.31 3.90 -7.56
C TYR A 25 9.45 3.55 -8.77
N ARG A 26 10.11 3.37 -9.91
CA ARG A 26 9.54 2.86 -11.15
C ARG A 26 10.55 1.92 -11.81
N ASP A 27 10.11 0.72 -12.13
CA ASP A 27 10.81 -0.16 -13.07
C ASP A 27 9.79 -0.86 -13.96
N ASN A 28 9.89 -0.62 -15.27
CA ASN A 28 8.94 -1.12 -16.27
C ASN A 28 7.47 -0.83 -15.87
N ASN A 29 6.69 -1.88 -15.67
CA ASN A 29 5.29 -1.82 -15.27
C ASN A 29 5.06 -1.96 -13.75
N VAL A 30 6.09 -1.76 -12.93
CA VAL A 30 5.98 -1.81 -11.46
C VAL A 30 6.36 -0.46 -10.86
N SER A 31 5.53 0.03 -9.95
CA SER A 31 5.81 1.25 -9.18
C SER A 31 5.67 1.04 -7.69
N VAL A 32 6.40 1.84 -6.91
CA VAL A 32 6.18 2.01 -5.47
C VAL A 32 5.81 3.46 -5.16
N PHE A 33 4.69 3.63 -4.47
CA PHE A 33 4.24 4.92 -3.96
C PHE A 33 4.46 5.00 -2.45
N GLU A 34 5.05 6.09 -1.99
CA GLU A 34 5.05 6.46 -0.58
C GLU A 34 3.81 7.31 -0.26
N VAL A 35 2.94 6.77 0.60
CA VAL A 35 1.69 7.39 1.01
C VAL A 35 1.73 7.66 2.51
N ASP A 36 1.59 8.93 2.89
CA ASP A 36 1.53 9.35 4.29
C ASP A 36 0.12 9.12 4.86
N GLY A 37 0.01 8.31 5.91
CA GLY A 37 -1.26 8.01 6.58
C GLY A 37 -1.91 9.21 7.26
N ASN A 38 -1.15 10.25 7.64
CA ASN A 38 -1.69 11.50 8.20
C ASN A 38 -2.34 12.38 7.13
N ILE A 39 -1.86 12.32 5.88
CA ILE A 39 -2.38 13.10 4.74
C ILE A 39 -3.53 12.33 4.07
N SER A 40 -3.31 11.06 3.72
CA SER A 40 -4.23 10.22 2.95
C SER A 40 -4.98 9.22 3.85
N ARG A 41 -5.56 9.71 4.97
CA ARG A 41 -6.17 8.88 6.04
C ARG A 41 -7.16 7.83 5.52
N ILE A 42 -8.16 8.25 4.74
CA ILE A 42 -9.21 7.36 4.24
C ILE A 42 -8.63 6.25 3.34
N TYR A 43 -7.66 6.60 2.49
CA TYR A 43 -6.99 5.62 1.63
C TYR A 43 -6.23 4.59 2.46
N CYS A 44 -5.44 5.03 3.44
CA CYS A 44 -4.67 4.14 4.30
C CYS A 44 -5.53 3.28 5.22
N GLN A 45 -6.66 3.80 5.71
CA GLN A 45 -7.67 3.01 6.44
C GLN A 45 -8.26 1.92 5.55
N ASN A 46 -8.63 2.25 4.31
CA ASN A 46 -9.13 1.27 3.35
C ASN A 46 -8.09 0.18 3.04
N LEU A 47 -6.80 0.54 2.88
CA LEU A 47 -5.72 -0.44 2.75
C LEU A 47 -5.63 -1.35 3.99
N CYS A 48 -5.72 -0.78 5.18
CA CYS A 48 -5.67 -1.55 6.43
C CYS A 48 -6.85 -2.54 6.55
N LEU A 49 -8.06 -2.13 6.14
CA LEU A 49 -9.24 -2.98 6.11
C LEU A 49 -9.06 -4.14 5.13
N ILE A 50 -8.53 -3.88 3.92
CA ILE A 50 -8.18 -4.92 2.95
C ILE A 50 -7.16 -5.90 3.56
N ALA A 51 -6.10 -5.38 4.17
CA ALA A 51 -5.07 -6.21 4.79
C ALA A 51 -5.60 -7.06 5.95
N LYS A 52 -6.55 -6.55 6.75
CA LYS A 52 -7.14 -7.29 7.88
C LYS A 52 -7.89 -8.55 7.45
N LEU A 53 -8.35 -8.63 6.20
CA LEU A 53 -8.95 -9.84 5.62
C LEU A 53 -7.94 -10.98 5.45
N PHE A 54 -6.64 -10.66 5.37
CA PHE A 54 -5.56 -11.61 5.10
C PHE A 54 -4.52 -11.70 6.22
N LEU A 55 -4.62 -10.83 7.23
CA LEU A 55 -3.71 -10.77 8.37
C LEU A 55 -4.50 -10.94 9.68
N ASP A 56 -4.27 -12.06 10.36
CA ASP A 56 -4.98 -12.40 11.60
C ASP A 56 -4.64 -11.43 12.74
N HIS A 57 -3.36 -11.08 12.88
CA HIS A 57 -2.84 -10.28 13.99
C HIS A 57 -2.71 -8.77 13.71
N LYS A 58 -3.43 -8.23 12.71
CA LYS A 58 -3.43 -6.78 12.47
C LYS A 58 -4.35 -6.06 13.47
N THR A 59 -3.74 -5.29 14.37
CA THR A 59 -4.43 -4.61 15.49
C THR A 59 -4.81 -3.17 15.17
N LEU A 60 -4.01 -2.45 14.37
CA LEU A 60 -4.23 -1.05 14.02
C LEU A 60 -4.71 -0.92 12.58
N TYR A 61 -5.92 -0.36 12.40
CA TYR A 61 -6.53 -0.13 11.09
C TYR A 61 -7.27 1.20 10.95
N TYR A 62 -7.55 1.91 12.06
CA TYR A 62 -8.09 3.27 12.04
C TYR A 62 -7.03 4.34 12.33
N ASP A 63 -6.12 4.06 13.27
CA ASP A 63 -5.00 4.95 13.64
C ASP A 63 -3.85 4.78 12.63
N VAL A 64 -3.95 5.45 11.50
CA VAL A 64 -3.02 5.34 10.36
C VAL A 64 -2.02 6.49 10.30
N GLU A 65 -2.28 7.59 11.01
CA GLU A 65 -1.48 8.81 11.07
C GLU A 65 0.00 8.59 11.42
N PRO A 66 0.35 7.65 12.32
CA PRO A 66 1.76 7.37 12.66
C PRO A 66 2.55 6.63 11.58
N PHE A 67 1.92 6.18 10.49
CA PHE A 67 2.53 5.28 9.52
C PHE A 67 2.75 5.91 8.14
N LEU A 68 3.82 5.48 7.49
CA LEU A 68 4.02 5.56 6.04
C LEU A 68 3.62 4.23 5.41
N PHE A 69 3.03 4.29 4.23
CA PHE A 69 2.61 3.13 3.44
C PHE A 69 3.35 3.11 2.12
N TYR A 70 4.03 2.01 1.83
CA TYR A 70 4.76 1.78 0.60
C TYR A 70 3.95 0.85 -0.30
N VAL A 71 3.22 1.44 -1.23
CA VAL A 71 2.21 0.78 -2.04
C VAL A 71 2.81 0.34 -3.36
N VAL A 72 2.82 -0.97 -3.60
CA VAL A 72 3.28 -1.57 -4.85
C VAL A 72 2.11 -1.69 -5.82
N THR A 73 2.37 -1.31 -7.07
CA THR A 73 1.38 -1.36 -8.14
C THR A 73 1.96 -2.04 -9.38
N LYS A 74 1.09 -2.69 -10.14
CA LYS A 74 1.35 -3.16 -11.49
C LYS A 74 0.59 -2.27 -12.46
N ASN A 75 1.26 -1.78 -13.49
CA ASN A 75 0.78 -0.66 -14.28
C ASN A 75 0.46 -1.11 -15.71
N ASP A 76 -0.61 -0.55 -16.26
CA ASP A 76 -0.99 -0.71 -17.66
C ASP A 76 -1.59 0.61 -18.18
N ASP A 77 -2.16 0.57 -19.38
CA ASP A 77 -2.77 1.74 -20.03
C ASP A 77 -3.99 2.30 -19.27
N TYR A 78 -4.57 1.52 -18.34
CA TYR A 78 -5.71 1.92 -17.52
C TYR A 78 -5.31 2.52 -16.17
N GLY A 79 -4.06 2.36 -15.74
CA GLY A 79 -3.52 2.98 -14.53
C GLY A 79 -2.68 2.04 -13.68
N PHE A 80 -2.74 2.25 -12.36
CA PHE A 80 -1.88 1.61 -11.38
C PHE A 80 -2.70 0.64 -10.51
N HIS A 81 -2.52 -0.64 -10.73
CA HIS A 81 -3.28 -1.69 -10.07
C HIS A 81 -2.59 -2.08 -8.78
N PHE A 82 -3.27 -1.90 -7.65
CA PHE A 82 -2.75 -2.25 -6.33
C PHE A 82 -2.38 -3.75 -6.26
N VAL A 83 -1.12 -4.02 -5.89
CA VAL A 83 -0.58 -5.39 -5.74
C VAL A 83 -0.45 -5.77 -4.27
N GLY A 84 0.02 -4.83 -3.46
CA GLY A 84 0.34 -5.05 -2.05
C GLY A 84 0.98 -3.81 -1.44
N TYR A 85 1.25 -3.85 -0.14
CA TYR A 85 2.00 -2.79 0.53
C TYR A 85 2.77 -3.33 1.72
N PHE A 86 3.74 -2.55 2.19
CA PHE A 86 4.18 -2.63 3.58
C PHE A 86 4.02 -1.26 4.26
N SER A 87 3.76 -1.25 5.56
CA SER A 87 3.70 -0.02 6.36
C SER A 87 4.89 0.06 7.30
N LYS A 88 5.29 1.28 7.63
CA LYS A 88 6.40 1.60 8.53
C LYS A 88 5.98 2.73 9.47
N GLU A 89 6.23 2.60 10.76
CA GLU A 89 6.08 3.72 11.69
C GLU A 89 7.05 4.84 11.34
N LYS A 90 6.57 6.08 11.33
CA LYS A 90 7.42 7.27 11.14
C LYS A 90 8.48 7.37 12.25
N TYR A 91 8.09 7.02 13.47
CA TYR A 91 8.93 7.07 14.66
C TYR A 91 8.83 5.73 15.40
N SER A 92 9.71 4.79 15.06
CA SER A 92 9.77 3.49 15.73
C SER A 92 10.88 3.47 16.80
N GLN A 93 10.51 3.29 18.06
CA GLN A 93 11.48 3.19 19.17
C GLN A 93 12.42 1.98 19.01
N GLN A 94 11.89 0.90 18.44
CA GLN A 94 12.62 -0.36 18.22
C GLN A 94 13.29 -0.41 16.84
N LYS A 95 13.22 0.69 16.06
CA LYS A 95 13.77 0.81 14.69
C LYS A 95 13.26 -0.30 13.75
N PHE A 96 12.00 -0.70 13.89
CA PHE A 96 11.41 -1.64 12.95
C PHE A 96 11.21 -0.98 11.58
N ASN A 97 11.63 -1.68 10.55
CA ASN A 97 11.52 -1.22 9.16
C ASN A 97 10.21 -1.64 8.50
N LEU A 98 9.41 -2.46 9.20
CA LEU A 98 8.19 -3.08 8.70
C LEU A 98 7.23 -3.31 9.89
N SER A 99 6.01 -2.79 9.78
CA SER A 99 4.92 -2.99 10.75
C SER A 99 3.87 -3.97 10.24
N CYS A 100 3.49 -3.86 8.97
CA CYS A 100 2.61 -4.81 8.28
C CYS A 100 3.12 -4.99 6.86
N ILE A 101 2.93 -6.18 6.29
CA ILE A 101 3.20 -6.47 4.89
C ILE A 101 2.07 -7.35 4.34
N VAL A 102 1.62 -7.03 3.15
CA VAL A 102 0.59 -7.82 2.46
C VAL A 102 0.84 -7.81 0.96
N THR A 103 0.61 -8.95 0.33
CA THR A 103 0.43 -9.10 -1.11
C THR A 103 -0.97 -9.67 -1.32
N LEU A 104 -1.76 -9.06 -2.21
CA LEU A 104 -3.09 -9.58 -2.52
C LEU A 104 -3.01 -11.04 -2.97
N PRO A 105 -3.99 -11.89 -2.61
CA PRO A 105 -3.99 -13.31 -2.99
C PRO A 105 -3.76 -13.56 -4.48
N CYS A 106 -4.35 -12.75 -5.37
CA CYS A 106 -4.21 -12.88 -6.82
C CYS A 106 -2.79 -12.59 -7.35
N TYR A 107 -1.92 -11.97 -6.54
CA TYR A 107 -0.52 -11.67 -6.87
C TYR A 107 0.50 -12.49 -6.06
N GLN A 108 0.03 -13.44 -5.25
CA GLN A 108 0.92 -14.33 -4.50
C GLN A 108 1.69 -15.26 -5.44
N LYS A 109 2.87 -15.72 -4.98
CA LYS A 109 3.81 -16.59 -5.72
C LYS A 109 4.35 -16.01 -7.04
N GLN A 110 4.22 -14.70 -7.25
CA GLN A 110 4.77 -13.98 -8.41
C GLN A 110 5.99 -13.11 -8.06
N GLY A 111 6.60 -13.31 -6.88
CA GLY A 111 7.78 -12.57 -6.43
C GLY A 111 7.52 -11.26 -5.69
N PHE A 112 6.30 -10.70 -5.73
CA PHE A 112 5.98 -9.41 -5.10
C PHE A 112 6.19 -9.38 -3.57
N GLY A 113 5.94 -10.48 -2.87
CA GLY A 113 6.22 -10.57 -1.43
C GLY A 113 7.71 -10.41 -1.13
N ARG A 114 8.58 -11.02 -1.96
CA ARG A 114 10.03 -10.87 -1.85
C ARG A 114 10.47 -9.45 -2.20
N PHE A 115 9.92 -8.88 -3.27
CA PHE A 115 10.16 -7.51 -3.68
C PHE A 115 9.85 -6.51 -2.56
N LEU A 116 8.69 -6.61 -1.92
CA LEU A 116 8.30 -5.76 -0.78
C LEU A 116 9.31 -5.85 0.38
N ILE A 117 9.78 -7.06 0.72
CA ILE A 117 10.78 -7.28 1.77
C ILE A 117 12.11 -6.61 1.39
N ASP A 118 12.60 -6.84 0.17
CA ASP A 118 13.88 -6.30 -0.27
C ASP A 118 13.83 -4.77 -0.37
N PHE A 119 12.73 -4.21 -0.86
CA PHE A 119 12.51 -2.76 -0.92
C PHE A 119 12.48 -2.13 0.49
N SER A 120 11.83 -2.79 1.46
CA SER A 120 11.82 -2.29 2.85
C SER A 120 13.23 -2.19 3.45
N LYS A 121 14.15 -3.07 3.05
CA LYS A 121 15.55 -3.05 3.49
C LYS A 121 16.34 -1.96 2.78
N SER A 122 16.16 -1.78 1.46
CA SER A 122 16.89 -0.76 0.70
C SER A 122 16.59 0.65 1.18
N LEU A 123 15.35 0.93 1.62
CA LEU A 123 14.98 2.23 2.21
C LEU A 123 15.75 2.57 3.50
N VAL A 124 16.25 1.56 4.21
CA VAL A 124 17.00 1.75 5.46
C VAL A 124 18.46 2.01 5.15
N SER A 125 18.99 1.34 4.13
CA SER A 125 20.36 1.50 3.65
C SER A 125 20.62 2.86 2.96
N LEU A 126 19.58 3.62 2.60
CA LEU A 126 19.69 4.98 2.08
C LEU A 126 19.93 6.05 3.17
N PHE A 127 19.89 5.68 4.44
CA PHE A 127 20.11 6.58 5.59
C PHE A 127 21.32 6.19 6.47
N VAL A 128 22.26 5.40 5.92
CA VAL A 128 23.58 5.11 6.53
C VAL A 128 24.69 5.54 5.60
#